data_AF-A0A932N258-F1
#
_entry.id   AF-A0A932N258-F1
#
_cell.length_a   1.000
_cell.length_b   1.000
_cell.length_c   1.000
_cell.angle_alpha   90.00
_cell.angle_beta   90.00
_cell.angle_gamma   90.00
#
_symmetry.space_group_name_H-M   'P 1'
#
loop_
_entity.id
_entity.type
_entity.pdbx_description
1 polymer ?
#
loop_
_entity_poly.entity_id
_entity_poly.type
_entity_poly.pdbx_seq_one_letter_code
_entity_poly.pdbx_strand_id
1 'polypeptide(L)'
;MRPQVIPIATYLSGEPYRLARGRYAPRPAIEDRMANTPLVVDPDAERPAAAAWIETITRELRIRYYQRKTIKSYRIALRGLLSWTSKPPHAITREDVREYLDLLVQAGTSSSWTGSVLAAIRTAFDKMCGRSVTLGLASPRQPKRLPVVLSTHEVLRLLEAAPTLRDKLLLGFMYATGLRVSEVVRLRWRDLDPDRHTISVWQGKGRKDRQVMLPACYDGLLRELRRSATPDQFLFVGHEPRRHLGPRAAQRAMERAVQLAGIGKQAGCHSLRHSFATHMLENGVDVRFIQRLLGHAKLDTTRLYTYVATLKSERVHSPLDDLLGAKDTRSQKPTSVPQKTTDALTTPPVGRIRMEPVG
;
A
#
# COMPACT_ATOMS: atom_id res chain seq x y z
N MET A 1 34.46 7.23 -20.75
CA MET A 1 34.55 5.76 -20.56
C MET A 1 34.09 5.09 -21.83
N ARG A 2 34.97 4.34 -22.51
CA ARG A 2 34.65 3.62 -23.76
C ARG A 2 33.58 2.56 -23.50
N PRO A 3 32.50 2.45 -24.29
CA PRO A 3 31.63 1.30 -24.21
C PRO A 3 32.37 0.08 -24.78
N GLN A 4 32.49 -0.99 -23.98
CA GLN A 4 32.96 -2.28 -24.45
C GLN A 4 32.02 -2.78 -25.55
N VAL A 5 32.53 -2.87 -26.77
CA VAL A 5 31.83 -3.47 -27.90
C VAL A 5 31.86 -4.97 -27.70
N ILE A 6 30.72 -5.57 -27.34
CA ILE A 6 30.56 -7.02 -27.36
C ILE A 6 30.30 -7.41 -28.82
N PRO A 7 31.16 -8.24 -29.47
CA PRO A 7 30.98 -8.59 -30.87
C PRO A 7 29.80 -9.56 -30.98
N ILE A 8 28.70 -9.12 -31.57
CA ILE A 8 27.60 -10.00 -31.97
C ILE A 8 27.91 -10.47 -33.38
N ALA A 9 28.02 -11.79 -33.57
CA ALA A 9 28.18 -12.38 -34.90
C ALA A 9 26.98 -12.02 -35.79
N THR A 10 27.25 -11.51 -36.99
CA THR A 10 26.26 -11.12 -38.00
C THR A 10 26.26 -12.10 -39.17
N TYR A 11 25.09 -12.34 -39.76
CA TYR A 11 24.96 -13.00 -41.06
C TYR A 11 25.62 -12.14 -42.16
N LEU A 12 25.89 -12.72 -43.32
CA LEU A 12 26.42 -12.00 -44.50
C LEU A 12 25.54 -10.83 -44.95
N SER A 13 24.24 -10.83 -44.62
CA SER A 13 23.30 -9.73 -44.82
C SER A 13 23.45 -8.58 -43.82
N GLY A 14 24.33 -8.69 -42.81
CA GLY A 14 24.50 -7.71 -41.74
C GLY A 14 23.54 -7.87 -40.57
N GLU A 15 22.57 -8.78 -40.63
CA GLU A 15 21.65 -9.04 -39.52
C GLU A 15 22.33 -9.85 -38.39
N PRO A 16 22.10 -9.54 -37.11
CA PRO A 16 22.70 -10.28 -36.01
C PRO A 16 22.16 -11.71 -35.92
N TYR A 17 23.05 -12.70 -35.77
CA TYR A 17 22.72 -14.13 -35.66
C TYR A 17 21.72 -14.44 -34.54
N ARG A 18 21.69 -13.59 -33.49
CA ARG A 18 20.65 -13.57 -32.46
C ARG A 18 20.27 -12.14 -32.10
N LEU A 19 18.97 -11.87 -32.03
CA LEU A 19 18.45 -10.64 -31.41
C LEU A 19 18.75 -10.65 -29.91
N ALA A 20 19.45 -9.61 -29.43
CA ALA A 20 19.69 -9.43 -28.00
C ALA A 20 18.34 -9.31 -27.26
N ARG A 21 18.13 -10.12 -26.21
CA ARG A 21 16.94 -10.08 -25.34
C ARG A 21 17.31 -9.59 -23.95
N GLY A 22 16.42 -8.83 -23.31
CA GLY A 22 16.62 -8.30 -21.96
C GLY A 22 17.27 -6.91 -21.94
N ARG A 23 18.02 -6.57 -20.89
CA ARG A 23 18.57 -5.21 -20.67
C ARG A 23 19.48 -4.71 -21.79
N TYR A 24 20.04 -5.63 -22.59
CA TYR A 24 20.97 -5.37 -23.67
C TYR A 24 20.34 -5.50 -25.06
N ALA A 25 19.03 -5.71 -25.16
CA ALA A 25 18.30 -5.56 -26.42
C ALA A 25 18.42 -4.09 -26.89
N PRO A 26 18.72 -3.80 -28.17
CA PRO A 26 18.51 -2.46 -28.71
C PRO A 26 17.04 -2.12 -28.46
N ARG A 27 16.81 -1.18 -27.54
CA ARG A 27 15.46 -0.68 -27.31
C ARG A 27 15.08 0.05 -28.58
N PRO A 28 13.88 -0.17 -29.15
CA PRO A 28 13.39 0.74 -30.16
C PRO A 28 13.53 2.17 -29.60
N ALA A 29 13.86 3.13 -30.46
CA ALA A 29 13.79 4.54 -30.08
C ALA A 29 12.46 4.72 -29.35
N ILE A 30 12.49 5.37 -28.19
CA ILE A 30 11.26 5.76 -27.51
C ILE A 30 10.62 6.76 -28.46
N GLU A 31 9.74 6.28 -29.34
CA GLU A 31 8.87 7.14 -30.11
C GLU A 31 8.11 7.97 -29.09
N ASP A 32 8.35 9.28 -29.15
CA ASP A 32 7.64 10.21 -28.33
C ASP A 32 6.17 10.16 -28.76
N ARG A 33 5.37 9.38 -28.02
CA ARG A 33 3.92 9.24 -28.27
C ARG A 33 3.18 10.60 -28.21
N MET A 34 3.87 11.67 -27.84
CA MET A 34 3.36 13.04 -27.86
C MET A 34 3.23 13.64 -29.26
N ALA A 35 3.95 13.15 -30.28
CA ALA A 35 3.95 13.81 -31.60
C ALA A 35 2.60 13.75 -32.34
N ASN A 36 1.71 12.82 -32.00
CA ASN A 36 0.44 12.61 -32.69
C ASN A 36 -0.78 12.41 -31.75
N THR A 37 -0.67 12.79 -30.48
CA THR A 37 -1.85 12.76 -29.60
C THR A 37 -2.66 14.04 -29.83
N PRO A 38 -3.89 13.99 -30.37
CA PRO A 38 -4.72 15.18 -30.49
C PRO A 38 -4.89 15.81 -29.10
N LEU A 39 -4.73 17.14 -29.03
CA LEU A 39 -4.94 17.91 -27.81
C LEU A 39 -6.30 17.51 -27.22
N VAL A 40 -6.30 17.10 -25.95
CA VAL A 40 -7.55 16.70 -25.28
C VAL A 40 -8.27 17.93 -24.74
N VAL A 41 -7.51 18.97 -24.38
CA VAL A 41 -8.03 20.27 -23.97
C VAL A 41 -7.11 21.33 -24.54
N ASP A 42 -7.61 22.18 -25.44
CA ASP A 42 -6.88 23.34 -25.94
C ASP A 42 -7.08 24.52 -24.97
N PRO A 43 -6.04 24.95 -24.22
CA PRO A 43 -6.15 26.09 -23.31
C PRO A 43 -6.16 27.44 -24.05
N ASP A 44 -5.73 27.48 -25.31
CA ASP A 44 -5.54 28.68 -26.13
C ASP A 44 -6.78 29.00 -26.98
N ALA A 45 -7.52 27.97 -27.44
CA ALA A 45 -8.73 28.15 -28.27
C ALA A 45 -9.89 28.84 -27.53
N GLU A 46 -10.11 28.53 -26.24
CA GLU A 46 -11.28 29.02 -25.48
C GLU A 46 -10.91 30.02 -24.37
N ARG A 47 -9.61 30.25 -24.13
CA ARG A 47 -9.06 31.04 -23.00
C ARG A 47 -9.90 30.97 -21.71
N PRO A 48 -10.21 29.75 -21.21
CA PRO A 48 -11.16 29.58 -20.14
C PRO A 48 -10.65 30.22 -18.84
N ALA A 49 -11.59 30.74 -18.03
CA ALA A 49 -11.31 31.10 -16.65
C ALA A 49 -10.76 29.87 -15.88
N ALA A 50 -9.89 30.12 -14.91
CA ALA A 50 -9.21 29.06 -14.14
C ALA A 50 -10.18 28.00 -13.58
N ALA A 51 -11.33 28.44 -13.05
CA ALA A 51 -12.35 27.55 -12.49
C ALA A 51 -12.97 26.61 -13.54
N ALA A 52 -13.31 27.15 -14.72
CA ALA A 52 -13.89 26.37 -15.82
C ALA A 52 -12.88 25.35 -16.35
N TRP A 53 -11.63 25.77 -16.55
CA TRP A 53 -10.55 24.87 -16.99
C TRP A 53 -10.33 23.70 -16.02
N ILE A 54 -10.33 23.97 -14.72
CA ILE A 54 -10.20 22.92 -13.70
C ILE A 54 -11.35 21.90 -13.78
N GLU A 55 -12.57 22.32 -14.10
CA GLU A 55 -13.69 21.39 -14.26
C GLU A 55 -13.56 20.55 -15.53
N THR A 56 -13.10 21.14 -16.64
CA THR A 56 -12.76 20.41 -17.87
C THR A 56 -11.71 19.33 -17.60
N ILE A 57 -10.59 19.68 -16.94
CA ILE A 57 -9.56 18.70 -16.54
C ILE A 57 -10.15 17.64 -15.60
N THR A 58 -11.04 18.02 -14.68
CA THR A 58 -11.71 17.09 -13.77
C THR A 58 -12.61 16.11 -14.53
N ARG A 59 -13.31 16.55 -15.57
CA ARG A 59 -14.08 15.71 -16.50
C ARG A 59 -13.18 14.72 -17.22
N GLU A 60 -12.07 15.18 -17.79
CA GLU A 60 -11.11 14.31 -18.48
C GLU A 60 -10.49 13.25 -17.55
N LEU A 61 -10.17 13.61 -16.31
CA LEU A 61 -9.70 12.65 -15.32
C LEU A 61 -10.78 11.60 -14.99
N ARG A 62 -12.05 11.99 -14.95
CA ARG A 62 -13.18 11.05 -14.76
C ARG A 62 -13.33 10.10 -15.94
N ILE A 63 -13.29 10.60 -17.17
CA ILE A 63 -13.38 9.79 -18.41
C ILE A 63 -12.23 8.77 -18.47
N ARG A 64 -11.02 9.17 -18.05
CA ARG A 64 -9.85 8.28 -17.96
C ARG A 64 -9.87 7.36 -16.73
N TYR A 65 -10.98 7.27 -16.01
CA TYR A 65 -11.17 6.43 -14.82
C TYR A 65 -10.14 6.63 -13.69
N TYR A 66 -9.68 7.86 -13.49
CA TYR A 66 -8.84 8.17 -12.33
C TYR A 66 -9.62 7.97 -11.02
N GLN A 67 -8.91 7.57 -9.98
CA GLN A 67 -9.51 7.39 -8.65
C GLN A 67 -10.01 8.73 -8.09
N ARG A 68 -11.20 8.75 -7.47
CA ARG A 68 -11.81 9.97 -6.89
C ARG A 68 -10.85 10.76 -5.99
N LYS A 69 -10.03 10.07 -5.20
CA LYS A 69 -9.00 10.69 -4.34
C LYS A 69 -7.91 11.41 -5.14
N THR A 70 -7.48 10.82 -6.26
CA THR A 70 -6.46 11.40 -7.13
C THR A 70 -7.01 12.63 -7.83
N ILE A 71 -8.26 12.57 -8.32
CA ILE A 71 -8.97 13.71 -8.90
C ILE A 71 -9.02 14.86 -7.89
N LYS A 72 -9.43 14.58 -6.64
CA LYS A 72 -9.47 15.58 -5.56
C LYS A 72 -8.09 16.21 -5.31
N SER A 73 -7.03 15.39 -5.20
CA SER A 73 -5.66 15.88 -4.99
C SER A 73 -5.17 16.75 -6.15
N TYR A 74 -5.44 16.33 -7.40
CA TYR A 74 -5.04 17.10 -8.59
C TYR A 74 -5.79 18.42 -8.66
N ARG A 75 -7.08 18.42 -8.36
CA ARG A 75 -7.88 19.64 -8.31
C ARG A 75 -7.35 20.65 -7.29
N ILE A 76 -6.93 20.20 -6.11
CA ILE A 76 -6.33 21.06 -5.09
C ILE A 76 -4.98 21.62 -5.58
N ALA A 77 -4.13 20.78 -6.16
CA ALA A 77 -2.83 21.19 -6.69
C ALA A 77 -2.95 22.24 -7.81
N LEU A 78 -3.85 22.00 -8.79
CA LEU A 78 -4.06 22.92 -9.91
C LEU A 78 -4.68 24.25 -9.46
N ARG A 79 -5.62 24.21 -8.51
CA ARG A 79 -6.17 25.43 -7.89
C ARG A 79 -5.08 26.24 -7.21
N GLY A 80 -4.22 25.59 -6.43
CA GLY A 80 -3.13 26.25 -5.72
C GLY A 80 -2.17 26.98 -6.65
N LEU A 81 -1.77 26.35 -7.78
CA LEU A 81 -0.91 26.98 -8.78
C LEU A 81 -1.59 28.20 -9.43
N LEU A 82 -2.82 28.04 -9.90
CA LEU A 82 -3.54 29.10 -10.61
C LEU A 82 -3.90 30.27 -9.69
N SER A 83 -4.23 30.01 -8.42
CA SER A 83 -4.47 31.08 -7.45
C SER A 83 -3.20 31.84 -7.07
N TRP A 84 -2.07 31.15 -6.97
CA TRP A 84 -0.79 31.78 -6.61
C TRP A 84 -0.26 32.65 -7.75
N THR A 85 -0.26 32.12 -8.98
CA THR A 85 0.20 32.88 -10.15
C THR A 85 -0.76 34.02 -10.55
N SER A 86 -2.05 33.91 -10.21
CA SER A 86 -3.13 34.76 -10.75
C SER A 86 -3.15 34.81 -12.29
N LYS A 87 -2.50 33.85 -12.96
CA LYS A 87 -2.39 33.75 -14.41
C LYS A 87 -3.47 32.81 -14.93
N PRO A 88 -4.04 33.07 -16.12
CA PRO A 88 -4.89 32.10 -16.78
C PRO A 88 -4.07 30.87 -17.20
N PRO A 89 -4.70 29.69 -17.39
CA PRO A 89 -3.98 28.44 -17.69
C PRO A 89 -3.03 28.53 -18.90
N HIS A 90 -3.42 29.25 -19.96
CA HIS A 90 -2.56 29.42 -21.15
C HIS A 90 -1.29 30.25 -20.87
N ALA A 91 -1.32 31.18 -19.91
CA ALA A 91 -0.18 32.03 -19.60
C ALA A 91 0.83 31.38 -18.64
N ILE A 92 0.52 30.18 -18.10
CA ILE A 92 1.44 29.46 -17.21
C ILE A 92 2.69 29.04 -17.96
N THR A 93 3.84 29.44 -17.45
CA THR A 93 5.17 29.13 -18.00
C THR A 93 5.88 28.06 -17.17
N ARG A 94 7.03 27.61 -17.67
CA ARG A 94 7.92 26.72 -16.92
C ARG A 94 8.48 27.36 -15.65
N GLU A 95 8.80 28.65 -15.69
CA GLU A 95 9.36 29.37 -14.54
C GLU A 95 8.32 29.50 -13.43
N ASP A 96 7.06 29.79 -13.79
CA ASP A 96 5.94 29.81 -12.83
C ASP A 96 5.81 28.48 -12.06
N VAL A 97 5.94 27.35 -12.77
CA VAL A 97 5.88 26.02 -12.15
C VAL A 97 7.08 25.81 -11.24
N ARG A 98 8.27 26.28 -11.62
CA ARG A 98 9.49 26.12 -10.83
C ARG A 98 9.41 26.94 -9.53
N GLU A 99 9.07 28.22 -9.64
CA GLU A 99 8.92 29.12 -8.49
C GLU A 99 7.82 28.63 -7.54
N TYR A 100 6.68 28.16 -8.09
CA TYR A 100 5.61 27.61 -7.25
C TYR A 100 6.06 26.37 -6.47
N LEU A 101 6.80 25.45 -7.12
CA LEU A 101 7.31 24.26 -6.44
C LEU A 101 8.36 24.63 -5.37
N ASP A 102 9.19 25.64 -5.62
CA ASP A 102 10.16 26.13 -4.65
C ASP A 102 9.47 26.77 -3.43
N LEU A 103 8.46 27.60 -3.66
CA LEU A 103 7.61 28.16 -2.60
C LEU A 103 6.98 27.05 -1.73
N LEU A 104 6.48 25.96 -2.33
CA LEU A 104 5.96 24.84 -1.56
C LEU A 104 7.03 24.17 -0.68
N VAL A 105 8.27 24.08 -1.17
CA VAL A 105 9.40 23.51 -0.41
C VAL A 105 9.81 24.45 0.72
N GLN A 106 9.94 25.75 0.46
CA GLN A 106 10.26 26.77 1.46
C GLN A 106 9.18 26.86 2.56
N ALA A 107 7.92 26.66 2.21
CA ALA A 107 6.81 26.56 3.16
C ALA A 107 6.80 25.26 4.00
N GLY A 108 7.82 24.40 3.86
CA GLY A 108 7.95 23.16 4.63
C GLY A 108 7.02 22.03 4.18
N THR A 109 6.49 22.10 2.95
CA THR A 109 5.54 21.08 2.47
C THR A 109 6.23 19.74 2.21
N SER A 110 5.54 18.63 2.50
CA SER A 110 6.11 17.29 2.31
C SER A 110 6.49 16.99 0.85
N SER A 111 7.61 16.30 0.65
CA SER A 111 8.07 15.88 -0.69
C SER A 111 7.06 15.01 -1.45
N SER A 112 6.18 14.29 -0.73
CA SER A 112 5.09 13.54 -1.33
C SER A 112 4.00 14.44 -1.91
N TRP A 113 3.67 15.54 -1.24
CA TRP A 113 2.69 16.50 -1.76
C TRP A 113 3.28 17.26 -2.94
N THR A 114 4.50 17.80 -2.83
CA THR A 114 5.18 18.48 -3.94
C THR A 114 5.29 17.58 -5.17
N GLY A 115 5.58 16.29 -4.98
CA GLY A 115 5.55 15.30 -6.07
C GLY A 115 4.15 15.08 -6.66
N SER A 116 3.10 15.09 -5.84
CA SER A 116 1.71 15.03 -6.31
C SER A 116 1.30 16.28 -7.09
N VAL A 117 1.77 17.47 -6.68
CA VAL A 117 1.54 18.73 -7.38
C VAL A 117 2.19 18.68 -8.76
N LEU A 118 3.47 18.35 -8.83
CA LEU A 118 4.18 18.21 -10.12
C LEU A 118 3.51 17.18 -11.03
N ALA A 119 3.04 16.05 -10.50
CA ALA A 119 2.32 15.05 -11.27
C ALA A 119 0.97 15.56 -11.80
N ALA A 120 0.25 16.38 -11.02
CA ALA A 120 -1.00 17.01 -11.44
C ALA A 120 -0.75 18.00 -12.58
N ILE A 121 0.25 18.89 -12.42
CA ILE A 121 0.64 19.89 -13.43
C ILE A 121 1.06 19.18 -14.73
N ARG A 122 1.94 18.19 -14.65
CA ARG A 122 2.38 17.40 -15.82
C ARG A 122 1.22 16.70 -16.51
N THR A 123 0.25 16.19 -15.75
CA THR A 123 -0.90 15.50 -16.35
C THR A 123 -1.85 16.48 -17.03
N ALA A 124 -2.11 17.63 -16.42
CA ALA A 124 -3.02 18.62 -17.00
C ALA A 124 -2.38 19.38 -18.15
N PHE A 125 -1.22 20.02 -17.94
CA PHE A 125 -0.58 20.86 -18.95
C PHE A 125 0.13 20.05 -20.02
N ASP A 126 1.01 19.11 -19.63
CA ASP A 126 1.84 18.45 -20.64
C ASP A 126 1.08 17.35 -21.40
N LYS A 127 0.26 16.55 -20.69
CA LYS A 127 -0.42 15.39 -21.31
C LYS A 127 -1.81 15.66 -21.87
N MET A 128 -2.56 16.63 -21.34
CA MET A 128 -3.91 16.94 -21.84
C MET A 128 -3.90 18.16 -22.76
N CYS A 129 -3.09 19.16 -22.44
CA CYS A 129 -2.94 20.39 -23.23
C CYS A 129 -1.72 20.40 -24.16
N GLY A 130 -0.92 19.33 -24.22
CA GLY A 130 0.23 19.24 -25.13
C GLY A 130 1.34 20.27 -24.88
N ARG A 131 1.41 20.86 -23.69
CA ARG A 131 2.43 21.86 -23.33
C ARG A 131 3.70 21.20 -22.79
N SER A 132 4.72 22.00 -22.52
CA SER A 132 6.00 21.53 -21.96
C SER A 132 6.39 22.30 -20.69
N VAL A 133 5.43 22.62 -19.83
CA VAL A 133 5.66 23.45 -18.64
C VAL A 133 6.43 22.71 -17.55
N THR A 134 6.45 21.37 -17.56
CA THR A 134 7.23 20.57 -16.58
C THR A 134 8.52 19.98 -17.13
N LEU A 135 8.94 20.37 -18.34
CA LEU A 135 10.15 19.85 -18.97
C LEU A 135 11.39 20.12 -18.08
N GLY A 136 12.20 19.09 -17.86
CA GLY A 136 13.40 19.16 -17.01
C GLY A 136 13.14 19.15 -15.49
N LEU A 137 11.88 19.17 -15.02
CA LEU A 137 11.57 19.09 -13.59
C LEU A 137 11.49 17.63 -13.12
N ALA A 138 12.40 17.26 -12.23
CA ALA A 138 12.40 15.93 -11.60
C ALA A 138 11.40 15.84 -10.45
N SER A 139 10.85 14.66 -10.22
CA SER A 139 10.05 14.40 -9.02
C SER A 139 10.91 14.51 -7.76
N PRO A 140 10.40 15.11 -6.66
CA PRO A 140 11.14 15.24 -5.42
C PRO A 140 11.65 13.90 -4.91
N ARG A 141 12.88 13.87 -4.39
CA ARG A 141 13.42 12.69 -3.71
C ARG A 141 12.59 12.43 -2.44
N GLN A 142 12.12 11.21 -2.28
CA GLN A 142 11.40 10.81 -1.06
C GLN A 142 12.36 10.12 -0.09
N PRO A 143 12.40 10.52 1.19
CA PRO A 143 13.17 9.81 2.19
C PRO A 143 12.59 8.39 2.34
N LYS A 144 13.44 7.37 2.13
CA LYS A 144 13.06 5.98 2.33
C LYS A 144 13.19 5.64 3.82
N ARG A 145 12.09 5.70 4.56
CA ARG A 145 12.04 5.23 5.95
C ARG A 145 11.78 3.73 5.99
N LEU A 146 12.41 3.03 6.94
CA LEU A 146 12.12 1.62 7.17
C LEU A 146 10.67 1.46 7.68
N PRO A 147 9.94 0.44 7.21
CA PRO A 147 8.62 0.15 7.73
C PRO A 147 8.65 -0.14 9.23
N VAL A 148 7.67 0.38 9.96
CA VAL A 148 7.47 0.03 11.37
C VAL A 148 6.84 -1.36 11.45
N VAL A 149 7.56 -2.30 12.07
CA VAL A 149 7.12 -3.67 12.32
C VAL A 149 6.93 -3.88 13.82
N LEU A 150 5.73 -4.31 14.20
CA LEU A 150 5.38 -4.77 15.54
C LEU A 150 5.82 -6.23 15.72
N SER A 151 6.39 -6.56 16.87
CA SER A 151 6.68 -7.95 17.27
C SER A 151 5.39 -8.74 17.52
N THR A 152 5.48 -10.07 17.55
CA THR A 152 4.35 -10.94 17.90
C THR A 152 3.72 -10.58 19.26
N HIS A 153 4.55 -10.29 20.27
CA HIS A 153 4.07 -9.85 21.59
C HIS A 153 3.38 -8.48 21.55
N GLU A 154 3.91 -7.52 20.79
CA GLU A 154 3.25 -6.22 20.58
C GLU A 154 1.91 -6.38 19.85
N VAL A 155 1.82 -7.28 18.87
CA VAL A 155 0.56 -7.56 18.17
C VAL A 155 -0.47 -8.16 19.13
N LEU A 156 -0.09 -9.12 19.98
CA LEU A 156 -1.01 -9.70 20.97
C LEU A 156 -1.56 -8.64 21.93
N ARG A 157 -0.66 -7.84 22.54
CA ARG A 157 -1.07 -6.73 23.41
C ARG A 157 -1.98 -5.73 22.70
N LEU A 158 -1.69 -5.41 21.43
CA LEU A 158 -2.51 -4.51 20.62
C LEU A 158 -3.92 -5.06 20.37
N LEU A 159 -4.04 -6.37 20.09
CA LEU A 159 -5.34 -7.00 19.88
C LEU A 159 -6.12 -7.09 21.19
N GLU A 160 -5.46 -7.38 22.31
CA GLU A 160 -6.09 -7.42 23.65
C GLU A 160 -6.60 -6.05 24.07
N ALA A 161 -5.81 -4.99 23.84
CA ALA A 161 -6.15 -3.61 24.16
C ALA A 161 -7.15 -2.95 23.19
N ALA A 162 -7.58 -3.66 22.14
CA ALA A 162 -8.54 -3.12 21.18
C ALA A 162 -9.89 -2.82 21.87
N PRO A 163 -10.47 -1.61 21.71
CA PRO A 163 -11.57 -1.15 22.58
C PRO A 163 -12.87 -1.95 22.48
N THR A 164 -13.14 -2.57 21.32
CA THR A 164 -14.38 -3.30 21.06
C THR A 164 -14.10 -4.62 20.36
N LEU A 165 -15.03 -5.58 20.44
CA LEU A 165 -14.93 -6.84 19.71
C LEU A 165 -14.79 -6.61 18.19
N ARG A 166 -15.53 -5.63 17.65
CA ARG A 166 -15.41 -5.21 16.25
C ARG A 166 -13.99 -4.76 15.92
N ASP A 167 -13.40 -3.90 16.75
CA ASP A 167 -12.06 -3.36 16.52
C ASP A 167 -10.98 -4.44 16.67
N LYS A 168 -11.14 -5.34 17.65
CA LYS A 168 -10.27 -6.52 17.82
C LYS A 168 -10.29 -7.41 16.58
N LEU A 169 -11.48 -7.71 16.06
CA LEU A 169 -11.65 -8.50 14.85
C LEU A 169 -11.08 -7.77 13.62
N LEU A 170 -11.30 -6.46 13.51
CA LEU A 170 -10.80 -5.63 12.41
C LEU A 170 -9.27 -5.62 12.33
N LEU A 171 -8.61 -5.31 13.44
CA LEU A 171 -7.15 -5.26 13.55
C LEU A 171 -6.56 -6.67 13.40
N GLY A 172 -7.23 -7.68 13.96
CA GLY A 172 -6.89 -9.09 13.82
C GLY A 172 -6.91 -9.54 12.36
N PHE A 173 -7.97 -9.22 11.60
CA PHE A 173 -8.04 -9.48 10.16
C PHE A 173 -6.92 -8.80 9.40
N MET A 174 -6.64 -7.52 9.69
CA MET A 174 -5.55 -6.78 9.04
C MET A 174 -4.19 -7.44 9.23
N TYR A 175 -3.90 -7.91 10.45
CA TYR A 175 -2.67 -8.65 10.74
C TYR A 175 -2.68 -10.04 10.11
N ALA A 176 -3.75 -10.83 10.27
CA ALA A 176 -3.73 -12.23 9.87
C ALA A 176 -3.80 -12.46 8.36
N THR A 177 -4.29 -11.47 7.60
CA THR A 177 -4.52 -11.59 6.14
C THR A 177 -3.63 -10.64 5.32
N GLY A 178 -2.97 -9.67 5.98
CA GLY A 178 -2.18 -8.63 5.31
C GLY A 178 -2.99 -7.67 4.43
N LEU A 179 -4.32 -7.65 4.54
CA LEU A 179 -5.19 -6.78 3.76
C LEU A 179 -4.97 -5.29 4.09
N ARG A 180 -5.17 -4.42 3.10
CA ARG A 180 -5.15 -2.96 3.32
C ARG A 180 -6.39 -2.58 4.12
N VAL A 181 -6.30 -1.51 4.91
CA VAL A 181 -7.46 -0.95 5.63
C VAL A 181 -8.67 -0.74 4.71
N SER A 182 -8.45 -0.23 3.49
CA SER A 182 -9.52 0.00 2.51
C SER A 182 -10.14 -1.27 1.92
N GLU A 183 -9.42 -2.40 1.99
CA GLU A 183 -9.90 -3.71 1.56
C GLU A 183 -10.68 -4.37 2.70
N VAL A 184 -10.11 -4.40 3.91
CA VAL A 184 -10.75 -5.01 5.10
C VAL A 184 -12.09 -4.38 5.40
N VAL A 185 -12.18 -3.05 5.44
CA VAL A 185 -13.46 -2.41 5.80
C VAL A 185 -14.56 -2.71 4.80
N ARG A 186 -14.23 -3.08 3.54
CA ARG A 186 -15.21 -3.36 2.47
C ARG A 186 -15.58 -4.82 2.34
N LEU A 187 -15.00 -5.72 3.14
CA LEU A 187 -15.34 -7.14 3.11
C LEU A 187 -16.83 -7.34 3.39
N ARG A 188 -17.47 -8.19 2.60
CA ARG A 188 -18.83 -8.66 2.80
C ARG A 188 -18.85 -10.11 3.23
N TRP A 189 -19.94 -10.55 3.83
CA TRP A 189 -20.10 -11.96 4.25
C TRP A 189 -19.98 -12.96 3.10
N ARG A 190 -20.42 -12.59 1.89
CA ARG A 190 -20.26 -13.39 0.67
C ARG A 190 -18.81 -13.54 0.20
N ASP A 191 -17.91 -12.66 0.64
CA ASP A 191 -16.50 -12.70 0.23
C ASP A 191 -15.70 -13.72 1.05
N LEU A 192 -16.25 -14.19 2.17
CA LEU A 192 -15.67 -15.22 3.03
C LEU A 192 -16.18 -16.60 2.59
N ASP A 193 -15.24 -17.50 2.34
CA ASP A 193 -15.47 -18.92 2.09
C ASP A 193 -14.86 -19.72 3.27
N PRO A 194 -15.66 -20.05 4.29
CA PRO A 194 -15.20 -20.80 5.46
C PRO A 194 -14.75 -22.21 5.11
N ASP A 195 -15.41 -22.86 4.16
CA ASP A 195 -15.11 -24.25 3.78
C ASP A 195 -13.74 -24.36 3.11
N ARG A 196 -13.38 -23.36 2.30
CA ARG A 196 -12.05 -23.27 1.68
C ARG A 196 -11.03 -22.51 2.52
N HIS A 197 -11.42 -21.96 3.66
CA HIS A 197 -10.62 -21.01 4.45
C HIS A 197 -10.00 -19.88 3.60
N THR A 198 -10.81 -19.26 2.72
CA THR A 198 -10.35 -18.16 1.86
C THR A 198 -11.23 -16.93 1.95
N ILE A 199 -10.64 -15.78 1.62
CA ILE A 199 -11.33 -14.50 1.46
C ILE A 199 -11.05 -13.99 0.04
N SER A 200 -12.12 -13.71 -0.70
CA SER A 200 -12.04 -13.12 -2.03
C SER A 200 -11.95 -11.60 -1.94
N VAL A 201 -10.87 -11.03 -2.46
CA VAL A 201 -10.61 -9.59 -2.43
C VAL A 201 -10.79 -9.02 -3.83
N TRP A 202 -11.92 -8.36 -4.03
CA TRP A 202 -12.28 -7.75 -5.29
C TRP A 202 -11.63 -6.37 -5.46
N GLN A 203 -11.12 -6.08 -6.67
CA GLN A 203 -10.61 -4.76 -7.06
C GLN A 203 -9.47 -4.22 -6.16
N GLY A 204 -8.45 -5.04 -5.90
CA GLY A 204 -7.21 -4.59 -5.24
C GLY A 204 -6.46 -3.47 -5.99
N LYS A 205 -5.33 -3.00 -5.45
CA LYS A 205 -4.48 -1.99 -6.12
C LYS A 205 -4.11 -2.46 -7.54
N GLY A 206 -4.65 -1.80 -8.56
CA GLY A 206 -4.49 -2.17 -9.97
C GLY A 206 -5.66 -2.95 -10.59
N ARG A 207 -6.82 -3.03 -9.91
CA ARG A 207 -8.02 -3.77 -10.36
C ARG A 207 -7.75 -5.26 -10.61
N LYS A 208 -6.93 -5.88 -9.75
CA LYS A 208 -6.70 -7.32 -9.78
C LYS A 208 -7.35 -7.96 -8.57
N ASP A 209 -8.11 -9.01 -8.84
CA ASP A 209 -8.71 -9.83 -7.81
C ASP A 209 -7.66 -10.81 -7.27
N ARG A 210 -7.80 -11.16 -5.99
CA ARG A 210 -6.93 -12.16 -5.35
C ARG A 210 -7.65 -12.82 -4.20
N GLN A 211 -7.20 -14.02 -3.86
CA GLN A 211 -7.62 -14.70 -2.65
C GLN A 211 -6.55 -14.55 -1.57
N VAL A 212 -6.98 -14.40 -0.32
CA VAL A 212 -6.14 -14.44 0.87
C VAL A 212 -6.69 -15.49 1.84
N MET A 213 -5.87 -15.94 2.80
CA MET A 213 -6.34 -16.91 3.79
C MET A 213 -7.39 -16.32 4.74
N LEU A 214 -8.36 -17.12 5.13
CA LEU A 214 -9.23 -16.87 6.28
C LEU A 214 -8.61 -17.57 7.51
N PRO A 215 -8.30 -16.85 8.60
CA PRO A 215 -7.72 -17.47 9.79
C PRO A 215 -8.74 -18.37 10.50
N ALA A 216 -8.43 -19.67 10.62
CA ALA A 216 -9.31 -20.66 11.24
C ALA A 216 -9.65 -20.35 12.72
N CYS A 217 -8.78 -19.60 13.41
CA CYS A 217 -9.07 -19.16 14.78
C CYS A 217 -10.32 -18.27 14.90
N TYR A 218 -10.82 -17.71 13.79
CA TYR A 218 -12.05 -16.92 13.76
C TYR A 218 -13.31 -17.71 13.40
N ASP A 219 -13.22 -19.02 13.07
CA ASP A 219 -14.37 -19.77 12.55
C ASP A 219 -15.55 -19.82 13.52
N GLY A 220 -15.29 -19.96 14.83
CA GLY A 220 -16.34 -19.95 15.86
C GLY A 220 -17.05 -18.60 15.94
N LEU A 221 -16.27 -17.52 16.03
CA LEU A 221 -16.77 -16.16 16.12
C LEU A 221 -17.51 -15.73 14.83
N LEU A 222 -16.99 -16.08 13.66
CA LEU A 222 -17.62 -15.76 12.39
C LEU A 222 -18.94 -16.52 12.21
N ARG A 223 -19.04 -17.77 12.67
CA ARG A 223 -20.31 -18.52 12.68
C ARG A 223 -21.36 -17.84 13.55
N GLU A 224 -20.97 -17.37 14.73
CA GLU A 224 -21.88 -16.64 15.62
C GLU A 224 -22.36 -15.33 14.99
N LEU A 225 -21.42 -14.51 14.52
CA LEU A 225 -21.72 -13.22 13.90
C LEU A 225 -22.52 -13.33 12.59
N ARG A 226 -22.38 -14.45 11.86
CA ARG A 226 -23.11 -14.68 10.59
C ARG A 226 -24.59 -14.96 10.79
N ARG A 227 -25.02 -15.47 11.96
CA ARG A 227 -26.43 -15.85 12.20
C ARG A 227 -27.41 -14.69 12.01
N SER A 228 -26.98 -13.46 12.27
CA SER A 228 -27.79 -12.26 12.16
C SER A 228 -27.49 -11.42 10.90
N ALA A 229 -26.66 -11.92 9.98
CA ALA A 229 -26.16 -11.15 8.85
C ALA A 229 -26.56 -11.73 7.48
N THR A 230 -26.75 -10.84 6.51
CA THR A 230 -27.02 -11.23 5.12
C THR A 230 -25.74 -11.33 4.28
N PRO A 231 -25.69 -12.10 3.18
CA PRO A 231 -24.48 -12.27 2.38
C PRO A 231 -23.89 -10.95 1.82
N ASP A 232 -24.74 -9.99 1.46
CA ASP A 232 -24.30 -8.70 0.92
C ASP A 232 -23.97 -7.64 1.98
N GLN A 233 -24.24 -7.93 3.25
CA GLN A 233 -23.88 -7.05 4.35
C GLN A 233 -22.36 -7.02 4.54
N PHE A 234 -21.86 -5.84 4.90
CA PHE A 234 -20.45 -5.68 5.24
C PHE A 234 -20.13 -6.39 6.56
N LEU A 235 -18.99 -7.07 6.60
CA LEU A 235 -18.47 -7.68 7.83
C LEU A 235 -18.20 -6.61 8.90
N PHE A 236 -17.68 -5.45 8.48
CA PHE A 236 -17.46 -4.29 9.34
C PHE A 236 -18.41 -3.16 8.95
N VAL A 237 -19.55 -3.11 9.64
CA VAL A 237 -20.60 -2.12 9.41
C VAL A 237 -20.19 -0.75 9.96
N GLY A 238 -20.55 0.31 9.23
CA GLY A 238 -20.38 1.70 9.64
C GLY A 238 -21.50 2.18 10.56
N HIS A 239 -21.72 3.49 10.59
CA HIS A 239 -22.83 4.08 11.36
C HIS A 239 -24.20 3.69 10.80
N GLU A 240 -24.30 3.57 9.46
CA GLU A 240 -25.49 3.07 8.78
C GLU A 240 -25.32 1.59 8.43
N PRO A 241 -26.33 0.72 8.60
CA PRO A 241 -26.25 -0.71 8.29
C PRO A 241 -25.82 -1.05 6.86
N ARG A 242 -26.17 -0.17 5.90
CA ARG A 242 -25.85 -0.35 4.47
C ARG A 242 -24.47 0.19 4.09
N ARG A 243 -23.74 0.81 5.02
CA ARG A 243 -22.41 1.36 4.76
C ARG A 243 -21.34 0.57 5.47
N HIS A 244 -20.20 0.44 4.81
CA HIS A 244 -19.02 -0.13 5.41
C HIS A 244 -18.39 0.84 6.42
N LEU A 245 -17.60 0.30 7.34
CA LEU A 245 -16.79 1.09 8.26
C LEU A 245 -15.88 2.05 7.50
N GLY A 246 -15.81 3.31 7.93
CA GLY A 246 -14.91 4.29 7.32
C GLY A 246 -13.44 3.95 7.61
N PRO A 247 -12.50 4.10 6.64
CA PRO A 247 -11.08 3.89 6.91
C PRO A 247 -10.53 4.74 8.06
N ARG A 248 -11.07 5.94 8.27
CA ARG A 248 -10.72 6.80 9.43
C ARG A 248 -11.14 6.20 10.77
N ALA A 249 -12.28 5.48 10.82
CA ALA A 249 -12.71 4.81 12.03
C ALA A 249 -11.77 3.64 12.37
N ALA A 250 -11.35 2.88 11.36
CA ALA A 250 -10.32 1.84 11.51
C ALA A 250 -8.97 2.40 11.97
N GLN A 251 -8.55 3.56 11.44
CA GLN A 251 -7.34 4.26 11.88
C GLN A 251 -7.43 4.70 13.34
N ARG A 252 -8.57 5.29 13.75
CA ARG A 252 -8.82 5.66 15.16
C ARG A 252 -8.82 4.46 16.10
N ALA A 253 -9.38 3.33 15.66
CA ALA A 253 -9.34 2.09 16.42
C ALA A 253 -7.90 1.60 16.63
N MET A 254 -7.07 1.65 15.59
CA MET A 254 -5.64 1.34 15.67
C MET A 254 -4.90 2.29 16.62
N GLU A 255 -5.08 3.61 16.48
CA GLU A 255 -4.42 4.62 17.31
C GLU A 255 -4.74 4.41 18.80
N ARG A 256 -6.01 4.18 19.13
CA ARG A 256 -6.44 3.87 20.50
C ARG A 256 -5.84 2.57 21.02
N ALA A 257 -5.85 1.50 20.21
CA ALA A 257 -5.28 0.22 20.61
C ALA A 257 -3.76 0.31 20.86
N VAL A 258 -3.03 1.06 20.04
CA VAL A 258 -1.58 1.33 20.23
C VAL A 258 -1.33 2.08 21.54
N GLN A 259 -2.12 3.11 21.81
CA GLN A 259 -2.01 3.89 23.05
C GLN A 259 -2.31 3.03 24.28
N LEU A 260 -3.42 2.29 24.28
CA LEU A 260 -3.83 1.43 25.39
C LEU A 260 -2.86 0.26 25.62
N ALA A 261 -2.24 -0.27 24.57
CA ALA A 261 -1.24 -1.33 24.67
C ALA A 261 0.15 -0.85 25.13
N GLY A 262 0.37 0.47 25.29
CA GLY A 262 1.66 1.05 25.67
C GLY A 262 2.76 0.76 24.63
N ILE A 263 2.42 0.78 23.35
CA ILE A 263 3.40 0.53 22.27
C ILE A 263 4.07 1.86 21.90
N GLY A 264 5.37 1.99 22.19
CA GLY A 264 6.15 3.21 21.91
C GLY A 264 6.48 3.45 20.43
N LYS A 265 6.26 2.47 19.55
CA LYS A 265 6.45 2.60 18.11
C LYS A 265 5.33 3.44 17.50
N GLN A 266 5.65 4.28 16.51
CA GLN A 266 4.67 4.98 15.68
C GLN A 266 3.94 4.00 14.73
N ALA A 267 3.09 3.16 15.30
CA ALA A 267 2.40 2.09 14.58
C ALA A 267 1.03 2.56 14.09
N GLY A 268 0.68 2.17 12.86
CA GLY A 268 -0.63 2.42 12.27
C GLY A 268 -1.13 1.20 11.49
N CYS A 269 -2.26 1.34 10.82
CA CYS A 269 -2.89 0.27 10.03
C CYS A 269 -1.93 -0.46 9.07
N HIS A 270 -0.99 0.27 8.45
CA HIS A 270 -0.01 -0.35 7.55
C HIS A 270 1.06 -1.15 8.32
N SER A 271 1.36 -0.80 9.56
CA SER A 271 2.31 -1.55 10.41
C SER A 271 1.84 -2.99 10.63
N LEU A 272 0.54 -3.24 10.81
CA LEU A 272 0.01 -4.61 10.91
C LEU A 272 0.27 -5.44 9.65
N ARG A 273 0.08 -4.83 8.47
CA ARG A 273 0.41 -5.47 7.19
C ARG A 273 1.92 -5.67 7.01
N HIS A 274 2.73 -4.74 7.50
CA HIS A 274 4.18 -4.90 7.47
C HIS A 274 4.64 -6.03 8.41
N SER A 275 4.09 -6.09 9.62
CA SER A 275 4.27 -7.20 10.56
C SER A 275 3.86 -8.53 9.97
N PHE A 276 2.68 -8.61 9.34
CA PHE A 276 2.23 -9.83 8.67
C PHE A 276 3.27 -10.36 7.66
N ALA A 277 3.69 -9.52 6.71
CA ALA A 277 4.65 -9.94 5.70
C ALA A 277 6.01 -10.29 6.31
N THR A 278 6.46 -9.54 7.30
CA THR A 278 7.73 -9.78 7.99
C THR A 278 7.69 -11.12 8.71
N HIS A 279 6.65 -11.38 9.52
CA HIS A 279 6.52 -12.64 10.25
C HIS A 279 6.31 -13.84 9.32
N MET A 280 5.61 -13.69 8.19
CA MET A 280 5.52 -14.74 7.17
C MET A 280 6.89 -15.07 6.59
N LEU A 281 7.70 -14.05 6.29
CA LEU A 281 9.07 -14.24 5.78
C LEU A 281 9.98 -14.88 6.84
N GLU A 282 9.89 -14.47 8.10
CA GLU A 282 10.61 -15.05 9.24
C GLU A 282 10.21 -16.51 9.54
N ASN A 283 9.00 -16.90 9.15
CA ASN A 283 8.52 -18.27 9.17
C ASN A 283 8.88 -19.07 7.91
N GLY A 284 9.72 -18.52 7.03
CA GLY A 284 10.25 -19.22 5.86
C GLY A 284 9.33 -19.21 4.63
N VAL A 285 8.27 -18.39 4.62
CA VAL A 285 7.39 -18.29 3.46
C VAL A 285 8.09 -17.53 2.33
N ASP A 286 8.01 -18.08 1.12
CA ASP A 286 8.62 -17.49 -0.07
C ASP A 286 8.15 -16.05 -0.34
N VAL A 287 9.11 -15.18 -0.66
CA VAL A 287 8.88 -13.76 -0.89
C VAL A 287 7.95 -13.49 -2.08
N ARG A 288 7.96 -14.33 -3.13
CA ARG A 288 7.06 -14.18 -4.28
C ARG A 288 5.64 -14.61 -3.91
N PHE A 289 5.49 -15.62 -3.06
CA PHE A 289 4.19 -15.98 -2.50
C PHE A 289 3.60 -14.83 -1.68
N ILE A 290 4.38 -14.25 -0.75
CA ILE A 290 3.96 -13.07 0.03
C ILE A 290 3.58 -11.89 -0.88
N GLN A 291 4.35 -11.65 -1.95
CA GLN A 291 4.03 -10.59 -2.93
C GLN A 291 2.66 -10.79 -3.59
N ARG A 292 2.36 -12.02 -4.05
CA ARG A 292 1.07 -12.35 -4.68
C ARG A 292 -0.08 -12.18 -3.68
N LEU A 293 0.08 -12.71 -2.47
CA LEU A 293 -0.90 -12.62 -1.39
C LEU A 293 -1.24 -11.16 -1.02
N LEU A 294 -0.23 -10.32 -0.93
CA LEU A 294 -0.40 -8.90 -0.64
C LEU A 294 -0.88 -8.07 -1.86
N GLY A 295 -0.89 -8.63 -3.07
CA GLY A 295 -1.28 -7.89 -4.28
C GLY A 295 -0.33 -6.72 -4.55
N HIS A 296 0.97 -6.97 -4.47
CA HIS A 296 2.01 -5.98 -4.80
C HIS A 296 2.37 -6.03 -6.28
N ALA A 297 2.05 -4.96 -7.02
CA ALA A 297 2.34 -4.85 -8.45
C ALA A 297 3.84 -4.79 -8.77
N LYS A 298 4.69 -4.40 -7.81
CA LYS A 298 6.15 -4.34 -7.95
C LYS A 298 6.83 -5.09 -6.82
N LEU A 299 7.92 -5.77 -7.15
CA LEU A 299 8.77 -6.46 -6.17
C LEU A 299 9.41 -5.50 -5.15
N ASP A 300 9.64 -4.24 -5.52
CA ASP A 300 10.28 -3.24 -4.66
C ASP A 300 9.55 -3.04 -3.32
N THR A 301 8.22 -3.14 -3.31
CA THR A 301 7.44 -3.04 -2.06
C THR A 301 7.56 -4.27 -1.17
N THR A 302 7.93 -5.41 -1.75
CA THR A 302 8.13 -6.67 -1.02
C THR A 302 9.58 -6.83 -0.57
N ARG A 303 10.53 -6.28 -1.33
CA ARG A 303 11.95 -6.22 -0.94
C ARG A 303 12.17 -5.40 0.35
N LEU A 304 11.28 -4.46 0.66
CA LEU A 304 11.34 -3.75 1.95
C LEU A 304 11.24 -4.69 3.15
N TYR A 305 10.54 -5.82 3.03
CA TYR A 305 10.39 -6.79 4.12
C TYR A 305 11.69 -7.55 4.40
N THR A 306 12.53 -7.76 3.40
CA THR A 306 13.81 -8.46 3.59
C THR A 306 14.82 -7.64 4.40
N TYR A 307 14.64 -6.33 4.52
CA TYR A 307 15.49 -5.47 5.34
C TYR A 307 15.06 -5.45 6.82
N VAL A 308 13.81 -5.78 7.12
CA VAL A 308 13.25 -5.71 8.47
C VAL A 308 13.10 -7.09 9.09
N ALA A 309 12.89 -8.12 8.27
CA ALA A 309 12.82 -9.49 8.75
C ALA A 309 14.13 -9.88 9.42
N THR A 310 14.02 -10.29 10.68
CA THR A 310 15.11 -10.96 11.38
C THR A 310 15.12 -12.38 10.84
N LEU A 311 15.82 -12.61 9.74
CA LEU A 311 16.02 -13.96 9.23
C LEU A 311 16.52 -14.80 10.40
N LYS A 312 15.82 -15.91 10.71
CA LYS A 312 16.18 -16.80 11.82
C LYS A 312 17.61 -17.25 11.62
N SER A 313 18.49 -16.56 12.32
CA SER A 313 19.91 -16.70 12.26
C SER A 313 20.30 -17.66 13.36
N GLU A 314 20.26 -18.94 13.02
CA GLU A 314 21.22 -19.87 13.61
C GLU A 314 22.66 -19.57 13.09
N ARG A 315 22.87 -18.53 12.26
CA ARG A 315 24.15 -18.27 11.55
C ARG A 315 24.62 -16.81 11.46
N VAL A 316 23.93 -15.85 12.09
CA VAL A 316 24.39 -14.45 12.13
C VAL A 316 24.34 -13.99 13.57
N HIS A 317 25.47 -14.12 14.25
CA HIS A 317 25.69 -13.56 15.57
C HIS A 317 26.35 -12.19 15.45
N SER A 318 26.14 -11.35 16.47
CA SER A 318 26.96 -10.15 16.60
C SER A 318 28.40 -10.61 16.85
N PRO A 319 29.41 -10.09 16.13
CA PRO A 319 30.80 -10.38 16.44
C PRO A 319 31.15 -10.08 17.91
N LEU A 320 30.46 -9.12 18.53
CA LEU A 320 30.62 -8.83 19.96
C LEU A 320 30.04 -9.94 20.84
N ASP A 321 28.91 -10.54 20.47
CA ASP A 321 28.32 -11.66 21.21
C ASP A 321 29.22 -12.90 21.12
N ASP A 322 29.82 -13.14 19.94
CA ASP A 322 30.81 -14.19 19.72
C ASP A 322 32.07 -13.96 20.57
N LEU A 323 32.57 -12.72 20.61
CA LEU A 323 33.74 -12.34 21.43
C LEU A 323 33.48 -12.47 22.94
N LEU A 324 32.26 -12.18 23.38
CA LEU A 324 31.87 -12.22 24.80
C LEU A 324 31.31 -13.59 25.22
N GLY A 325 31.22 -14.56 24.32
CA GLY A 325 30.60 -15.86 24.58
C GLY A 325 29.11 -15.76 24.97
N ALA A 326 28.47 -14.65 24.61
CA ALA A 326 27.08 -14.37 24.94
C ALA A 326 26.17 -15.19 24.00
N LYS A 327 25.42 -16.13 24.57
CA LYS A 327 24.43 -16.88 23.79
C LYS A 327 23.17 -16.05 23.63
N ASP A 328 22.73 -15.84 22.39
CA ASP A 328 21.43 -15.23 22.12
C ASP A 328 20.30 -16.19 22.53
N THR A 329 19.84 -16.06 23.77
CA THR A 329 18.75 -16.87 24.34
C THR A 329 17.39 -16.59 23.69
N ARG A 330 17.27 -15.53 22.88
CA ARG A 330 16.04 -15.17 22.14
C ARG A 330 15.74 -16.10 20.96
N SER A 331 16.72 -16.87 20.49
CA SER A 331 16.60 -17.77 19.33
C SER A 331 16.36 -19.24 19.69
N GLN A 332 16.30 -19.59 20.99
CA GLN A 332 16.02 -20.97 21.40
C GLN A 332 14.54 -21.30 21.21
N LYS A 333 14.25 -22.26 20.32
CA LYS A 333 12.97 -22.99 20.32
C LYS A 333 12.70 -23.52 21.74
N PRO A 334 11.44 -23.53 22.21
CA PRO A 334 11.06 -24.50 23.23
C PRO A 334 11.22 -25.89 22.59
N THR A 335 12.32 -26.57 22.93
CA THR A 335 12.52 -27.98 22.66
C THR A 335 11.52 -28.78 23.49
N SER A 336 10.85 -29.75 22.85
CA SER A 336 9.93 -30.73 23.44
C SER A 336 8.68 -30.18 24.16
N VAL A 337 7.53 -30.24 23.48
CA VAL A 337 6.26 -30.53 24.16
C VAL A 337 6.32 -32.02 24.52
N PRO A 338 6.19 -32.42 25.80
CA PRO A 338 6.02 -33.83 26.14
C PRO A 338 4.72 -34.31 25.50
N GLN A 339 4.75 -35.45 24.79
CA GLN A 339 3.54 -36.19 24.46
C GLN A 339 2.87 -36.60 25.78
N LYS A 340 1.94 -35.78 26.27
CA LYS A 340 0.94 -36.20 27.25
C LYS A 340 -0.23 -36.80 26.49
N THR A 341 -0.38 -38.09 26.72
CA THR A 341 -1.59 -38.89 26.57
C THR A 341 -2.86 -38.08 26.79
N THR A 342 -3.84 -38.36 25.92
CA THR A 342 -5.26 -38.02 26.01
C THR A 342 -5.75 -37.79 27.43
N ASP A 343 -6.08 -36.54 27.74
CA ASP A 343 -7.25 -36.20 28.55
C ASP A 343 -7.71 -34.78 28.20
N ALA A 344 -9.03 -34.63 28.08
CA ALA A 344 -9.69 -33.43 27.61
C ALA A 344 -9.44 -32.23 28.53
N LEU A 345 -8.58 -31.29 28.09
CA LEU A 345 -8.49 -29.95 28.67
C LEU A 345 -8.67 -28.87 27.60
N THR A 346 -9.86 -28.29 27.62
CA THR A 346 -10.34 -27.11 26.92
C THR A 346 -9.52 -25.88 27.34
N THR A 347 -8.62 -25.42 26.48
CA THR A 347 -8.03 -24.07 26.59
C THR A 347 -8.52 -23.24 25.39
N PRO A 348 -9.33 -22.18 25.58
CA PRO A 348 -9.86 -21.40 24.47
C PRO A 348 -8.79 -20.48 23.86
N PRO A 349 -8.82 -20.22 22.54
CA PRO A 349 -7.94 -19.24 21.92
C PRO A 349 -8.45 -17.86 22.31
N VAL A 350 -7.67 -17.14 23.13
CA VAL A 350 -7.99 -15.82 23.69
C VAL A 350 -9.07 -15.91 24.79
N GLY A 351 -8.77 -15.38 25.98
CA GLY A 351 -9.55 -15.56 27.20
C GLY A 351 -11.07 -15.34 27.07
N ARG A 352 -11.83 -16.12 27.86
CA ARG A 352 -13.31 -16.13 27.95
C ARG A 352 -13.95 -14.76 27.67
N ILE A 353 -14.73 -14.69 26.60
CA ILE A 353 -15.76 -13.66 26.41
C ILE A 353 -16.91 -14.00 27.37
N ARG A 354 -17.09 -13.23 28.44
CA ARG A 354 -18.33 -13.25 29.24
C ARG A 354 -19.29 -12.24 28.63
N MET A 355 -20.44 -12.73 28.17
CA MET A 355 -21.60 -11.92 27.82
C MET A 355 -22.41 -11.76 29.10
N GLU A 356 -22.49 -10.55 29.66
CA GLU A 356 -23.53 -10.24 30.63
C GLU A 356 -24.71 -9.59 29.90
N PRO A 357 -25.96 -9.98 30.22
CA PRO A 357 -27.14 -9.33 29.65
C PRO A 357 -27.20 -7.89 30.15
N VAL A 358 -27.28 -6.95 29.21
CA VAL A 358 -27.58 -5.55 29.51
C VAL A 358 -29.06 -5.49 29.91
N GLY A 359 -29.30 -5.25 31.19
CA GLY A 359 -30.61 -4.85 31.72
C GLY A 359 -30.92 -3.40 31.44
#